data_AF-A0A5S4F6A2-F1
#
_entry.id   AF-A0A5S4F6A2-F1
#
_cell.length_a   1.000
_cell.length_b   1.000
_cell.length_c   1.000
_cell.angle_alpha   90.00
_cell.angle_beta   90.00
_cell.angle_gamma   90.00
#
_symmetry.space_group_name_H-M   'P 1'
#
loop_
_entity.id
_entity.type
_entity.pdbx_description
1 polymer ?
#
loop_
_entity_poly.entity_id
_entity_poly.type
_entity_poly.pdbx_seq_one_letter_code
_entity_poly.pdbx_strand_id
1 'polypeptide(L)'
;MAAFALGWSDADGKPYRGDSGKGVRPAVSMLAAEAVGAGAESALPAAVAVELVHAFSLAHDDIIDHDERRRHREALWKAYGVGPALLAGDALLALAVRQVAERPEAMTWVSAALVELVQGQAADMAFENRPWHGPRQVTLAEYVEMAAGKTGGLLGAAAAAGGLSRLDGDRSKARRSLVPTRLIARGSGELRP
;
A
#
# COMPACT_ATOMS: atom_id res chain seq x y z
N MET A 1 10.35 -11.56 -5.71
CA MET A 1 10.46 -10.56 -4.63
C MET A 1 9.11 -9.98 -4.23
N ALA A 2 8.38 -9.23 -5.07
CA ALA A 2 7.04 -8.73 -4.70
C ALA A 2 6.06 -9.85 -4.31
N ALA A 3 6.04 -10.97 -5.04
CA ALA A 3 5.25 -12.15 -4.67
C ALA A 3 5.66 -12.75 -3.31
N PHE A 4 6.95 -12.73 -2.95
CA PHE A 4 7.42 -13.15 -1.64
C PHE A 4 6.92 -12.21 -0.55
N ALA A 5 7.06 -10.89 -0.76
CA ALA A 5 6.61 -9.85 0.17
C ALA A 5 5.10 -9.93 0.45
N LEU A 6 4.32 -10.28 -0.57
CA LEU A 6 2.87 -10.48 -0.47
C LEU A 6 2.47 -11.85 0.07
N GLY A 7 3.45 -12.73 0.36
CA GLY A 7 3.22 -14.05 0.91
C GLY A 7 2.72 -15.09 -0.10
N TRP A 8 2.84 -14.82 -1.41
CA TRP A 8 2.38 -15.69 -2.51
C TRP A 8 3.44 -16.67 -3.00
N SER A 9 4.71 -16.42 -2.67
CA SER A 9 5.82 -17.34 -2.95
C SER A 9 6.77 -17.49 -1.78
N ASP A 10 7.51 -18.61 -1.77
CA ASP A 10 8.72 -18.77 -0.95
C ASP A 10 9.93 -18.05 -1.59
N ALA A 11 11.10 -18.16 -0.95
CA ALA A 11 12.33 -17.51 -1.38
C ALA A 11 12.81 -17.99 -2.77
N ASP A 12 12.52 -19.26 -3.09
CA ASP A 12 12.84 -19.90 -4.38
C ASP A 12 11.82 -19.58 -5.47
N GLY A 13 10.76 -18.82 -5.15
CA GLY A 13 9.70 -18.44 -6.09
C GLY A 13 8.63 -19.52 -6.29
N LYS A 14 8.63 -20.59 -5.48
CA LYS A 14 7.55 -21.59 -5.52
C LYS A 14 6.30 -21.03 -4.87
N PRO A 15 5.09 -21.38 -5.35
CA PRO A 15 3.85 -20.95 -4.73
C PRO A 15 3.81 -21.29 -3.25
N TYR A 16 3.49 -20.31 -2.44
CA TYR A 16 3.35 -20.42 -1.00
C TYR A 16 2.01 -19.82 -0.60
N ARG A 17 1.25 -20.52 0.23
CA ARG A 17 0.01 -20.00 0.82
C ARG A 17 0.25 -19.72 2.28
N GLY A 18 0.90 -18.59 2.52
CA GLY A 18 1.11 -18.05 3.86
C GLY A 18 -0.14 -17.40 4.43
N ASP A 19 -0.01 -16.95 5.68
CA ASP A 19 -1.05 -16.21 6.37
C ASP A 19 -1.38 -14.92 5.61
N SER A 20 -2.55 -14.90 4.97
CA SER A 20 -3.11 -13.70 4.36
C SER A 20 -3.37 -12.69 5.47
N GLY A 21 -3.03 -11.41 5.26
CA GLY A 21 -3.29 -10.38 6.27
C GLY A 21 -4.77 -10.32 6.67
N LYS A 22 -5.08 -9.57 7.73
CA LYS A 22 -6.44 -9.47 8.28
C LYS A 22 -7.51 -8.91 7.32
N GLY A 23 -7.12 -8.36 6.17
CA GLY A 23 -8.05 -7.83 5.17
C GLY A 23 -8.86 -6.60 5.62
N VAL A 24 -8.44 -5.92 6.70
CA VAL A 24 -9.22 -4.82 7.29
C VAL A 24 -9.32 -3.62 6.36
N ARG A 25 -8.20 -3.16 5.78
CA ARG A 25 -8.17 -1.99 4.88
C ARG A 25 -9.02 -2.17 3.62
N PRO A 26 -8.94 -3.28 2.87
CA PRO A 26 -9.78 -3.50 1.70
C PRO A 26 -11.25 -3.64 2.08
N ALA A 27 -11.56 -4.29 3.21
CA ALA A 27 -12.93 -4.34 3.72
C ALA A 27 -13.47 -2.93 4.03
N VAL A 28 -12.68 -2.07 4.69
CA VAL A 28 -13.06 -0.66 4.95
C VAL A 28 -13.33 0.10 3.65
N SER A 29 -12.49 -0.03 2.62
CA SER A 29 -12.73 0.61 1.33
C SER A 29 -14.03 0.14 0.66
N MET A 30 -14.29 -1.17 0.68
CA MET A 30 -15.50 -1.74 0.09
C MET A 30 -16.76 -1.31 0.84
N LEU A 31 -16.73 -1.37 2.18
CA LEU A 31 -17.84 -0.91 3.03
C LEU A 31 -18.11 0.60 2.88
N ALA A 32 -17.06 1.41 2.69
CA ALA A 32 -17.23 2.85 2.44
C ALA A 32 -17.92 3.13 1.10
N ALA A 33 -17.66 2.34 0.05
CA ALA A 33 -18.41 2.43 -1.21
C ALA A 33 -19.88 2.06 -1.02
N GLU A 34 -20.17 0.99 -0.29
CA GLU A 34 -21.54 0.59 0.02
C GLU A 34 -22.29 1.65 0.83
N ALA A 35 -21.62 2.28 1.80
CA ALA A 35 -22.20 3.33 2.64
C ALA A 35 -22.67 4.56 1.84
N VAL A 36 -22.08 4.84 0.67
CA VAL A 36 -22.51 5.91 -0.25
C VAL A 36 -23.45 5.42 -1.36
N GLY A 37 -23.88 4.16 -1.29
CA GLY A 37 -24.77 3.53 -2.25
C GLY A 37 -24.12 3.16 -3.59
N ALA A 38 -22.79 3.01 -3.63
CA ALA A 38 -22.07 2.41 -4.76
C ALA A 38 -21.91 0.90 -4.55
N GLY A 39 -21.62 0.14 -5.61
CA GLY A 39 -21.29 -1.28 -5.46
C GLY A 39 -19.89 -1.46 -4.86
N ALA A 40 -19.72 -2.40 -3.93
CA ALA A 40 -18.43 -2.64 -3.25
C ALA A 40 -17.23 -2.79 -4.21
N GLU A 41 -17.43 -3.47 -5.34
CA GLU A 41 -16.38 -3.68 -6.35
C GLU A 41 -15.84 -2.39 -6.97
N SER A 42 -16.62 -1.30 -6.94
CA SER A 42 -16.18 0.00 -7.45
C SER A 42 -15.00 0.57 -6.66
N ALA A 43 -14.81 0.15 -5.40
CA ALA A 43 -13.69 0.51 -4.55
C ALA A 43 -12.44 -0.37 -4.73
N LEU A 44 -12.49 -1.42 -5.56
CA LEU A 44 -11.35 -2.33 -5.74
C LEU A 44 -10.04 -1.61 -6.09
N PRO A 45 -10.01 -0.63 -7.01
CA PRO A 45 -8.79 0.12 -7.31
C PRO A 45 -8.21 0.84 -6.09
N ALA A 46 -9.06 1.48 -5.28
CA ALA A 46 -8.64 2.17 -4.06
C ALA A 46 -8.13 1.16 -3.01
N ALA A 47 -8.86 0.07 -2.81
CA ALA A 47 -8.49 -1.01 -1.89
C ALA A 47 -7.13 -1.63 -2.26
N VAL A 48 -6.90 -1.90 -3.54
CA VAL A 48 -5.63 -2.43 -4.05
C VAL A 48 -4.50 -1.43 -3.87
N ALA A 49 -4.72 -0.15 -4.21
CA ALA A 49 -3.69 0.87 -4.02
C ALA A 49 -3.27 1.00 -2.55
N VAL A 50 -4.24 1.02 -1.63
CA VAL A 50 -3.95 1.09 -0.19
C VAL A 50 -3.23 -0.16 0.32
N GLU A 51 -3.59 -1.35 -0.15
CA GLU A 51 -2.86 -2.58 0.21
C GLU A 51 -1.44 -2.61 -0.35
N LEU A 52 -1.21 -2.07 -1.56
CA LEU A 52 0.12 -1.93 -2.14
C LEU A 52 0.98 -0.92 -1.36
N VAL A 53 0.41 0.21 -0.95
CA VAL A 53 1.10 1.18 -0.05
C VAL A 53 1.47 0.51 1.27
N HIS A 54 0.56 -0.26 1.87
CA HIS A 54 0.86 -0.97 3.10
C HIS A 54 1.99 -1.98 2.90
N ALA A 55 1.93 -2.80 1.84
CA ALA A 55 2.98 -3.77 1.54
C ALA A 55 4.34 -3.11 1.30
N PHE A 56 4.35 -1.95 0.63
CA PHE A 56 5.53 -1.09 0.51
C PHE A 56 6.07 -0.69 1.88
N SER A 57 5.23 -0.10 2.75
CA SER A 57 5.66 0.35 4.07
C SER A 57 6.26 -0.78 4.89
N LEU A 58 5.67 -1.98 4.89
CA LEU A 58 6.22 -3.12 5.61
C LEU A 58 7.59 -3.56 5.10
N ALA A 59 7.80 -3.53 3.77
CA ALA A 59 9.07 -3.93 3.18
C ALA A 59 10.21 -2.97 3.55
N HIS A 60 9.90 -1.68 3.70
CA HIS A 60 10.87 -0.66 4.10
C HIS A 60 11.03 -0.61 5.62
N ASP A 61 9.95 -0.69 6.39
CA ASP A 61 9.97 -0.75 7.87
C ASP A 61 10.85 -1.91 8.35
N ASP A 62 10.73 -3.11 7.76
CA ASP A 62 11.57 -4.26 8.16
C ASP A 62 13.07 -3.96 8.02
N ILE A 63 13.47 -3.11 7.07
CA ILE A 63 14.86 -2.69 6.86
C ILE A 63 15.26 -1.66 7.91
N ILE A 64 14.40 -0.66 8.14
CA ILE A 64 14.63 0.44 9.08
C ILE A 64 14.78 -0.10 10.50
N ASP A 65 13.87 -1.00 10.89
CA ASP A 65 13.77 -1.55 12.25
C ASP A 65 14.71 -2.74 12.46
N HIS A 66 15.43 -3.17 11.41
CA HIS A 66 16.26 -4.38 11.39
C HIS A 66 15.51 -5.68 11.75
N ASP A 67 14.21 -5.72 11.48
CA ASP A 67 13.37 -6.90 11.73
C ASP A 67 13.72 -8.03 10.76
N GLU A 68 14.34 -9.10 11.27
CA GLU A 68 14.74 -10.24 10.43
C GLU A 68 13.56 -11.17 10.06
N ARG A 69 12.41 -11.01 10.71
CA ARG A 69 11.26 -11.90 10.54
C ARG A 69 9.94 -11.15 10.48
N ARG A 70 9.07 -11.58 9.56
CA ARG A 70 7.71 -11.09 9.42
C ARG A 70 6.73 -12.25 9.26
N ARG A 71 5.66 -12.26 10.08
CA ARG A 71 4.62 -13.31 10.09
C ARG A 71 5.21 -14.73 10.07
N HIS A 72 6.15 -14.98 10.98
CA HIS A 72 6.87 -16.24 11.15
C HIS A 72 7.81 -16.64 9.99
N ARG A 73 7.96 -15.83 8.95
CA ARG A 73 8.90 -16.02 7.83
C ARG A 73 10.07 -15.05 7.93
N GLU A 74 11.12 -15.27 7.14
CA GLU A 74 12.16 -14.26 6.93
C GLU A 74 11.56 -12.99 6.35
N ALA A 75 12.04 -11.84 6.82
CA ALA A 75 11.77 -10.55 6.19
C ALA A 75 12.39 -10.50 4.79
N LEU A 76 11.83 -9.65 3.92
CA LEU A 76 12.26 -9.58 2.52
C LEU A 76 13.75 -9.26 2.37
N TRP A 77 14.26 -8.34 3.18
CA TRP A 77 15.67 -7.94 3.15
C TRP A 77 16.60 -9.03 3.70
N LYS A 78 16.10 -9.89 4.59
CA LYS A 78 16.86 -11.04 5.08
C LYS A 78 16.99 -12.12 4.00
N ALA A 79 15.92 -12.38 3.25
CA ALA A 79 15.89 -13.38 2.19
C ALA A 79 16.66 -12.96 0.92
N TYR A 80 16.63 -11.67 0.55
CA TYR A 80 17.18 -11.18 -0.73
C TYR A 80 18.21 -10.06 -0.61
N GLY A 81 18.49 -9.56 0.60
CA GLY A 81 19.36 -8.41 0.83
C GLY A 81 18.61 -7.06 0.81
N VAL A 82 19.27 -6.03 1.36
CA VAL A 82 18.70 -4.68 1.53
C VAL A 82 18.35 -4.04 0.19
N GLY A 83 19.28 -4.01 -0.78
CA GLY A 83 19.06 -3.36 -2.08
C GLY A 83 17.84 -3.91 -2.84
N PRO A 84 17.73 -5.24 -3.02
CA PRO A 84 16.57 -5.83 -3.67
C PRO A 84 15.25 -5.62 -2.91
N ALA A 85 15.28 -5.57 -1.57
CA ALA A 85 14.10 -5.28 -0.75
C ALA A 85 13.63 -3.83 -0.89
N LEU A 86 14.56 -2.86 -0.94
CA LEU A 86 14.24 -1.45 -1.22
C LEU A 86 13.53 -1.31 -2.57
N LEU A 87 14.11 -1.88 -3.63
CA LEU A 87 13.55 -1.84 -4.98
C LEU A 87 12.17 -2.50 -5.08
N ALA A 88 11.95 -3.58 -4.33
CA ALA A 88 10.64 -4.23 -4.27
C ALA A 88 9.60 -3.32 -3.59
N GLY A 89 9.97 -2.61 -2.53
CA GLY A 89 9.12 -1.59 -1.91
C GLY A 89 8.80 -0.46 -2.89
N ASP A 90 9.80 0.09 -3.57
CA ASP A 90 9.61 1.18 -4.56
C ASP A 90 8.68 0.75 -5.69
N ALA A 91 8.82 -0.49 -6.16
CA ALA A 91 7.93 -1.05 -7.18
C ALA A 91 6.49 -1.18 -6.66
N LEU A 92 6.27 -1.62 -5.43
CA LEU A 92 4.93 -1.70 -4.82
C LEU A 92 4.29 -0.32 -4.71
N LEU A 93 5.05 0.70 -4.30
CA LEU A 93 4.58 2.09 -4.25
C LEU A 93 4.22 2.61 -5.64
N ALA A 94 5.08 2.39 -6.64
CA ALA A 94 4.80 2.80 -8.02
C ALA A 94 3.54 2.11 -8.58
N LEU A 95 3.32 0.84 -8.26
CA LEU A 95 2.11 0.11 -8.62
C LEU A 95 0.87 0.69 -7.93
N ALA A 96 0.97 1.09 -6.66
CA ALA A 96 -0.12 1.74 -5.94
C ALA A 96 -0.53 3.06 -6.62
N VAL A 97 0.45 3.91 -6.91
CA VAL A 97 0.25 5.19 -7.63
C VAL A 97 -0.40 4.93 -8.99
N ARG A 98 0.12 3.97 -9.76
CA ARG A 98 -0.45 3.61 -11.07
C ARG A 98 -1.91 3.15 -10.96
N GLN A 99 -2.26 2.43 -9.89
CA GLN A 99 -3.61 1.88 -9.70
C GLN A 99 -4.68 2.97 -9.53
N VAL A 100 -4.31 4.14 -9.00
CA VAL A 100 -5.22 5.29 -8.79
C VAL A 100 -4.86 6.52 -9.65
N ALA A 101 -3.91 6.40 -10.58
CA ALA A 101 -3.44 7.52 -11.41
C ALA A 101 -4.55 8.22 -12.21
N GLU A 102 -5.53 7.46 -12.69
CA GLU A 102 -6.68 7.99 -13.44
C GLU A 102 -7.87 8.39 -12.56
N ARG A 103 -7.69 8.41 -11.23
CA ARG A 103 -8.70 8.72 -10.22
C ARG A 103 -8.18 9.84 -9.32
N PRO A 104 -8.21 11.11 -9.78
CA PRO A 104 -7.60 12.23 -9.08
C PRO A 104 -8.04 12.34 -7.62
N GLU A 105 -9.33 12.13 -7.36
CA GLU A 105 -9.89 12.20 -6.01
C GLU A 105 -9.32 11.10 -5.09
N ALA A 106 -9.19 9.86 -5.58
CA ALA A 106 -8.58 8.77 -4.82
C ALA A 106 -7.06 9.00 -4.64
N MET A 107 -6.38 9.50 -5.67
CA MET A 107 -4.96 9.85 -5.61
C MET A 107 -4.68 10.87 -4.51
N THR A 108 -5.52 11.89 -4.34
CA THR A 108 -5.38 12.90 -3.27
C THR A 108 -5.35 12.25 -1.89
N TRP A 109 -6.24 11.30 -1.61
CA TRP A 109 -6.27 10.61 -0.32
C TRP A 109 -5.11 9.65 -0.12
N VAL A 110 -4.74 8.89 -1.16
CA VAL A 110 -3.61 7.96 -1.10
C VAL A 110 -2.29 8.72 -0.91
N SER A 111 -2.08 9.84 -1.62
CA SER A 111 -0.86 10.63 -1.47
C SER A 111 -0.78 11.34 -0.12
N ALA A 112 -1.89 11.86 0.41
CA ALA A 112 -1.92 12.44 1.76
C ALA A 112 -1.56 11.39 2.82
N ALA A 113 -2.16 10.20 2.77
CA ALA A 113 -1.83 9.12 3.70
C ALA A 113 -0.39 8.63 3.56
N LEU A 114 0.21 8.65 2.37
CA LEU A 114 1.63 8.36 2.19
C LEU A 114 2.51 9.37 2.93
N VAL A 115 2.18 10.67 2.86
CA VAL A 115 2.92 11.71 3.60
C VAL A 115 2.77 11.51 5.11
N GLU A 116 1.56 11.26 5.59
CA GLU A 116 1.29 10.98 7.01
C GLU A 116 2.02 9.73 7.50
N LEU A 117 2.08 8.67 6.67
CA LEU A 117 2.79 7.44 6.99
C LEU A 117 4.29 7.71 7.16
N VAL A 118 4.90 8.45 6.23
CA VAL A 118 6.33 8.81 6.31
C VAL A 118 6.61 9.67 7.54
N GLN A 119 5.73 10.62 7.87
CA GLN A 119 5.84 11.43 9.08
C GLN A 119 5.73 10.57 10.36
N GLY A 120 4.77 9.62 10.37
CA GLY A 120 4.61 8.66 11.46
C GLY A 120 5.86 7.79 11.65
N GLN A 121 6.43 7.27 10.56
CA GLN A 121 7.66 6.48 10.63
C GLN A 121 8.86 7.31 11.10
N ALA A 122 8.98 8.56 10.65
CA ALA A 122 10.03 9.47 11.12
C ALA A 122 9.91 9.78 12.62
N ALA A 123 8.67 9.96 13.12
CA ALA A 123 8.41 10.15 14.54
C ALA A 123 8.74 8.89 15.35
N ASP A 124 8.39 7.71 14.86
CA ASP A 124 8.70 6.43 15.49
C ASP A 124 10.21 6.23 15.65
N MET A 125 10.98 6.46 14.59
CA MET A 125 12.45 6.46 14.63
C MET A 125 13.03 7.47 15.63
N ALA A 126 12.43 8.66 15.72
CA ALA A 126 12.86 9.67 16.70
C ALA A 126 12.54 9.28 18.15
N PHE A 127 11.56 8.38 18.36
CA PHE A 127 11.15 7.91 19.67
C PHE A 127 11.99 6.76 20.20
N GLU A 128 12.65 5.97 19.34
CA GLU A 128 13.45 4.80 19.74
C GLU A 128 14.48 5.08 20.84
N ASN A 129 15.09 6.26 20.81
CA ASN A 129 16.14 6.66 21.75
C ASN A 129 15.62 7.46 22.95
N ARG A 130 14.30 7.66 23.07
CA ARG A 130 13.69 8.40 24.19
C ARG A 130 13.41 7.46 25.36
N PRO A 131 13.59 7.92 26.61
CA PRO A 131 13.35 7.09 27.80
C PRO A 131 11.85 6.83 28.00
N TRP A 132 11.52 5.76 28.73
CA TRP A 132 10.13 5.43 29.08
C TRP A 132 9.55 6.26 30.22
N HIS A 133 10.42 6.93 30.99
CA HIS A 133 10.03 7.77 32.12
C HIS A 133 10.83 9.07 32.19
N GLY A 134 10.28 10.09 32.85
CA GLY A 134 10.95 11.36 33.12
C GLY A 134 10.69 12.43 32.05
N PRO A 135 11.40 13.58 32.12
CA PRO A 135 11.04 14.78 31.36
C PRO A 135 11.23 14.66 29.84
N ARG A 136 11.99 13.66 29.37
CA ARG A 136 12.20 13.37 27.94
C ARG A 136 11.38 12.18 27.43
N GLN A 137 10.49 11.62 28.26
CA GLN A 137 9.72 10.45 27.88
C GLN A 137 8.82 10.72 26.69
N VAL A 138 8.54 9.70 25.87
CA VAL A 138 7.45 9.78 24.90
C VAL A 138 6.13 9.89 25.66
N THR A 139 5.42 10.98 25.45
CA THR A 139 4.10 11.20 26.06
C THR A 139 3.03 10.40 25.31
N LEU A 140 1.91 10.14 25.98
CA LEU A 140 0.77 9.50 25.34
C LEU A 140 0.28 10.28 24.11
N ALA A 141 0.31 11.62 24.16
CA ALA A 141 -0.14 12.45 23.05
C ALA A 141 0.77 12.27 21.82
N GLU A 142 2.10 12.30 22.02
CA GLU A 142 3.09 12.06 20.97
C GLU A 142 2.95 10.65 20.37
N TYR A 143 2.74 9.63 21.21
CA TYR A 143 2.52 8.26 20.73
C TYR A 143 1.24 8.14 19.89
N VAL A 144 0.13 8.75 20.34
CA VAL A 144 -1.14 8.73 19.61
C VAL A 144 -1.01 9.42 18.25
N GLU A 145 -0.31 10.55 18.18
CA GLU A 145 -0.06 11.26 16.92
C GLU A 145 0.81 10.43 15.95
N MET A 146 1.90 9.85 16.45
CA MET A 146 2.74 8.93 15.66
C MET A 146 1.93 7.74 15.14
N ALA A 147 1.16 7.08 16.02
CA ALA A 147 0.36 5.91 15.66
C ALA A 147 -0.75 6.27 14.66
N ALA A 148 -1.34 7.46 14.79
CA ALA A 148 -2.30 7.99 13.83
C ALA A 148 -1.66 8.18 12.44
N GLY A 149 -0.43 8.71 12.35
CA GLY A 149 0.29 8.82 11.08
C GLY A 149 0.68 7.45 10.50
N LYS A 150 1.37 6.61 11.29
CA LYS A 150 1.94 5.33 10.84
C LYS A 150 0.86 4.30 10.47
N THR A 151 -0.31 4.34 11.13
CA THR A 151 -1.40 3.35 10.91
C THR A 151 -2.73 3.99 10.51
N GLY A 152 -3.14 5.06 11.20
CA GLY A 152 -4.46 5.67 11.04
C GLY A 152 -4.67 6.31 9.67
N GLY A 153 -3.69 7.06 9.16
CA GLY A 153 -3.79 7.77 7.88
C GLY A 153 -4.15 6.84 6.72
N LEU A 154 -3.53 5.67 6.67
CA LEU A 154 -3.80 4.69 5.61
C LEU A 154 -5.18 4.02 5.73
N LEU A 155 -5.71 3.84 6.94
CA LEU A 155 -7.10 3.43 7.16
C LEU A 155 -8.09 4.54 6.76
N GLY A 156 -7.77 5.79 7.06
CA GLY A 156 -8.53 6.96 6.62
C GLY A 156 -8.60 7.06 5.10
N ALA A 157 -7.48 6.89 4.42
CA ALA A 157 -7.43 6.84 2.96
C ALA A 157 -8.23 5.67 2.38
N ALA A 158 -8.19 4.48 2.99
CA ALA A 158 -9.04 3.36 2.58
C ALA A 158 -10.52 3.73 2.60
N ALA A 159 -11.00 4.34 3.70
CA ALA A 159 -12.39 4.75 3.83
C ALA A 159 -12.75 5.87 2.84
N ALA A 160 -11.94 6.94 2.79
CA ALA A 160 -12.22 8.11 1.97
C ALA A 160 -12.18 7.78 0.46
N ALA A 161 -11.13 7.11 0.00
CA ALA A 161 -11.00 6.70 -1.40
C ALA A 161 -12.07 5.68 -1.80
N GLY A 162 -12.46 4.76 -0.89
CA GLY A 162 -13.58 3.85 -1.11
C GLY A 162 -14.91 4.57 -1.30
N GLY A 163 -15.22 5.55 -0.45
CA GLY A 163 -16.44 6.36 -0.54
C GLY A 163 -16.54 7.25 -1.79
N LEU A 164 -15.43 7.51 -2.47
CA LEU A 164 -15.42 8.28 -3.73
C LEU A 164 -15.87 7.47 -4.96
N SER A 165 -16.04 6.15 -4.82
CA SER A 165 -16.31 5.26 -5.96
C SER A 165 -17.63 5.55 -6.69
N ARG A 166 -18.59 6.23 -6.05
CA ARG A 166 -19.82 6.70 -6.71
C ARG A 166 -19.53 7.72 -7.81
N LEU A 167 -18.56 8.61 -7.60
CA LEU A 167 -18.17 9.66 -8.58
C LEU A 167 -17.47 9.06 -9.80
N ASP A 168 -16.71 7.99 -9.59
CA ASP A 168 -16.00 7.27 -10.65
C ASP A 168 -16.95 6.41 -11.50
N GLY A 169 -18.01 5.86 -10.91
CA GLY A 169 -19.04 5.10 -11.62
C GLY A 169 -19.75 5.91 -12.71
N ASP A 170 -20.05 7.18 -12.43
CA ASP A 170 -20.71 8.07 -13.39
C ASP A 170 -19.75 8.58 -14.47
N ARG A 171 -18.49 8.89 -14.10
CA ARG A 171 -17.45 9.31 -15.06
C ARG A 171 -16.96 8.18 -15.97
N SER A 172 -16.87 6.95 -15.45
CA SER A 172 -16.45 5.78 -16.24
C SER A 172 -17.51 5.35 -17.26
N LYS A 173 -18.80 5.47 -16.93
CA LYS A 173 -19.90 5.31 -17.90
C LYS A 173 -19.83 6.35 -19.03
N ALA A 174 -19.53 7.61 -18.70
CA ALA A 174 -19.34 8.67 -19.69
C ALA A 174 -18.09 8.48 -20.56
N ARG A 175 -17.02 7.86 -20.04
CA ARG A 175 -15.77 7.63 -20.78
C ARG A 175 -15.76 6.35 -21.61
N ARG A 176 -16.51 5.31 -21.23
CA ARG A 176 -16.66 4.07 -22.04
C ARG A 176 -17.28 4.32 -23.42
N SER A 177 -17.98 5.44 -23.63
CA SER A 177 -18.49 5.81 -24.97
C SER A 177 -17.44 6.50 -25.86
N LEU A 178 -16.22 6.77 -25.37
CA LEU A 178 -15.25 7.65 -26.03
C LEU A 178 -13.87 7.04 -26.32
N VAL A 179 -13.61 5.75 -26.03
CA VAL A 179 -12.29 5.15 -26.27
C VAL A 179 -12.34 4.05 -27.34
N PRO A 180 -11.78 4.27 -28.55
CA PRO A 180 -11.58 3.23 -29.53
C PRO A 180 -10.49 2.25 -29.06
N THR A 181 -10.84 1.00 -28.87
CA THR A 181 -9.96 -0.08 -28.44
C THR A 181 -9.02 -0.52 -29.56
N ARG A 182 -7.90 0.17 -29.81
CA ARG A 182 -6.78 -0.37 -30.61
C ARG A 182 -5.44 0.25 -30.22
N LEU A 183 -4.75 -0.36 -29.26
CA LEU A 183 -3.28 -0.43 -29.29
C LEU A 183 -2.80 -1.48 -28.27
N ILE A 184 -2.32 -2.62 -28.79
CA ILE A 184 -1.21 -3.47 -28.33
C ILE A 184 -1.36 -4.78 -29.10
N ALA A 185 -0.80 -4.80 -30.31
CA ALA A 185 -0.37 -6.00 -31.01
C ALA A 185 0.49 -5.55 -32.20
N ARG A 186 1.82 -5.50 -32.00
CA ARG A 186 2.87 -5.76 -33.01
C ARG A 186 4.23 -5.39 -32.42
N GLY A 187 5.09 -6.39 -32.29
CA GLY A 187 6.47 -6.18 -31.84
C GLY A 187 7.22 -7.48 -31.59
N SER A 188 7.15 -8.45 -32.51
CA SER A 188 8.05 -9.60 -32.52
C SER A 188 8.54 -9.79 -33.97
N GLY A 189 9.63 -9.10 -34.28
CA GLY A 189 10.43 -9.24 -35.50
C GLY A 189 11.87 -9.50 -35.08
N GLU A 190 12.17 -10.79 -34.96
CA GLU A 190 13.44 -11.48 -35.23
C GLU A 190 14.74 -10.66 -35.19
N LEU A 191 15.56 -10.96 -34.17
CA LEU A 191 17.02 -10.81 -34.22
C LEU A 191 17.63 -12.21 -34.27
N ARG A 192 18.28 -12.53 -35.39
CA ARG A 192 19.32 -13.57 -35.52
C ARG A 192 20.23 -13.21 -36.70
N PRO A 193 21.47 -13.72 -36.71
CA PRO A 193 22.40 -13.97 -35.61
C PRO A 193 23.42 -12.84 -35.45
#